data_AF-A0A1W1D9C6-F1
#
_entry.id   AF-A0A1W1D9C6-F1
#
_cell.length_a   1.000
_cell.length_b   1.000
_cell.length_c   1.000
_cell.angle_alpha   90.00
_cell.angle_beta   90.00
_cell.angle_gamma   90.00
#
_symmetry.space_group_name_H-M   'P 1'
#
loop_
_entity.id
_entity.type
_entity.pdbx_description
1 polymer ?
#
loop_
_entity_poly.entity_id
_entity_poly.type
_entity_poly.pdbx_seq_one_letter_code
_entity_poly.pdbx_strand_id
1 'polypeptide(L)' 'MVRIDGGKSLKFVVKMVDYVDNDNPYMFHCHILEHEDAGMMGQFIVE' A
#
# COMPACT_ATOMS: atom_id res chain seq x y z
N MET A 1 2.09 -0.11 -8.72
CA MET A 1 1.08 0.95 -8.55
C MET A 1 -0.14 0.64 -9.41
N VAL A 2 -1.34 0.70 -8.82
CA VAL A 2 -2.61 0.48 -9.52
C VAL A 2 -3.40 1.79 -9.44
N ARG A 3 -3.96 2.24 -10.56
CA ARG A 3 -4.77 3.46 -10.60
C ARG A 3 -6.19 3.17 -10.13
N ILE A 4 -6.70 4.02 -9.24
CA ILE A 4 -8.10 4.04 -8.79
C ILE A 4 -8.63 5.46 -8.98
N ASP A 5 -9.70 5.61 -9.75
CA ASP A 5 -10.37 6.90 -9.91
C ASP A 5 -11.38 7.13 -8.77
N GLY A 6 -11.72 8.40 -8.52
CA GLY A 6 -12.65 8.79 -7.45
C GLY A 6 -13.99 8.04 -7.53
N GLY A 7 -14.44 7.49 -6.40
CA GLY A 7 -15.68 6.73 -6.30
C GLY A 7 -15.65 5.34 -6.94
N LYS A 8 -14.48 4.85 -7.36
CA LYS A 8 -14.29 3.48 -7.84
C LYS A 8 -13.68 2.59 -6.76
N SER A 9 -14.00 1.30 -6.83
CA SER A 9 -13.43 0.25 -5.99
C SER A 9 -12.82 -0.84 -6.86
N LEU A 10 -11.70 -1.40 -6.44
CA LEU A 10 -11.09 -2.57 -7.09
C LEU A 10 -10.69 -3.62 -6.06
N LYS A 11 -10.51 -4.84 -6.53
CA LYS A 11 -10.08 -5.98 -5.73
C LYS A 11 -8.92 -6.66 -6.46
N PHE A 12 -7.85 -6.96 -5.74
CA PHE A 12 -6.66 -7.61 -6.27
C PHE A 12 -6.11 -8.59 -5.23
N VAL A 13 -5.22 -9.46 -5.68
CA VAL A 13 -4.57 -10.48 -4.86
C VAL A 13 -3.06 -10.30 -4.99
N VAL A 14 -2.35 -10.33 -3.88
CA VAL A 14 -0.90 -10.26 -3.80
C VAL A 14 -0.43 -11.45 -2.99
N LYS A 15 0.70 -12.04 -3.39
CA LYS A 15 1.36 -13.12 -2.66
C LYS A 15 2.55 -12.53 -1.89
N MET A 16 2.55 -12.62 -0.58
CA MET A 16 3.64 -12.18 0.30
C MET A 16 4.22 -13.41 1.00
N VAL A 17 5.37 -13.91 0.54
CA VAL A 17 5.97 -15.17 1.05
C VAL A 17 7.43 -15.06 1.47
N ASP A 18 8.24 -14.22 0.82
CA ASP A 18 9.70 -14.33 0.95
C ASP A 18 10.34 -13.23 1.83
N TYR A 19 9.66 -12.11 2.07
CA TYR A 19 10.23 -10.92 2.71
C TYR A 19 9.32 -10.36 3.82
N VAL A 20 8.97 -11.20 4.79
CA VAL A 20 8.16 -10.77 5.93
C VAL A 20 9.09 -10.42 7.09
N ASP A 21 9.07 -9.15 7.49
CA ASP A 21 9.87 -8.62 8.60
C ASP A 21 8.98 -7.75 9.49
N ASN A 22 8.96 -8.05 10.80
CA ASN A 22 8.18 -7.30 11.79
C ASN A 22 8.79 -5.93 12.07
N ASP A 23 10.10 -5.78 11.92
CA ASP A 23 10.81 -4.52 12.14
C ASP A 23 10.76 -3.62 10.89
N ASN A 24 10.46 -4.18 9.71
CA ASN A 24 10.32 -3.45 8.44
C ASN A 24 8.95 -3.75 7.77
N PRO A 25 7.85 -3.11 8.22
CA PRO A 25 6.52 -3.33 7.67
C PRO A 25 6.38 -2.95 6.19
N TYR A 26 5.44 -3.61 5.50
CA TYR A 26 5.08 -3.23 4.12
C TYR A 26 4.33 -1.90 4.11
N MET A 27 4.74 -1.01 3.21
CA MET A 27 4.05 0.26 2.98
C MET A 27 3.09 0.17 1.80
N PHE A 28 1.92 0.79 1.94
CA PHE A 28 1.04 1.09 0.83
C PHE A 28 0.70 2.58 0.88
N HIS A 29 0.76 3.25 -0.25
CA HIS A 29 0.59 4.69 -0.33
C HIS A 29 0.04 5.08 -1.71
N CYS A 30 -0.53 6.27 -1.79
CA CYS A 30 -0.79 6.88 -3.07
C CYS A 30 0.54 7.27 -3.71
N HIS A 31 0.79 6.86 -4.95
CA HIS A 31 2.02 7.22 -5.67
C HIS A 31 1.98 8.65 -6.27
N ILE A 32 1.10 9.50 -5.75
CA ILE A 32 1.05 10.94 -6.02
C ILE A 32 1.76 11.59 -4.83
N LEU A 33 2.93 12.18 -5.07
CA LEU A 33 3.82 12.68 -4.01
C LEU A 33 3.09 13.63 -3.03
N GLU A 34 2.33 14.59 -3.56
CA GLU A 34 1.55 15.54 -2.74
C GLU A 34 0.53 14.84 -1.84
N HIS A 35 -0.01 13.69 -2.27
CA HIS A 35 -0.94 12.90 -1.48
C HIS A 35 -0.23 12.05 -0.43
N GLU A 36 0.93 11.48 -0.78
CA GLU A 36 1.79 10.77 0.17
C GLU A 36 2.23 11.69 1.30
N ASP A 37 2.74 12.88 0.96
CA ASP A 37 3.17 13.90 1.91
C ASP A 37 1.99 14.41 2.77
N ALA A 38 0.78 14.42 2.22
CA ALA A 38 -0.46 14.72 2.94
C ALA A 38 -1.00 13.56 3.79
N GLY A 39 -0.29 12.43 3.87
CA GLY A 39 -0.61 11.30 4.74
C GLY A 39 -1.44 10.19 4.09
N MET A 40 -1.55 10.12 2.77
CA MET A 40 -2.13 8.96 2.06
C MET A 40 -1.15 7.78 2.01
N MET A 41 -0.65 7.40 3.19
CA MET A 41 0.31 6.32 3.44
C MET A 41 -0.17 5.49 4.62
N GLY A 42 0.00 4.18 4.53
CA GLY A 42 -0.22 3.24 5.61
C GLY A 42 0.80 2.11 5.57
N GLN A 43 0.89 1.39 6.68
CA GLN A 43 1.80 0.25 6.83
C GLN A 43 1.04 -0.95 7.38
N PHE A 44 1.49 -2.16 7.02
CA PHE A 44 0.98 -3.39 7.59
C PHE A 44 2.07 -4.46 7.69
N ILE A 45 1.92 -5.31 8.68
CA ILE A 45 2.74 -6.50 8.90
C ILE A 45 1.98 -7.70 8.32
N VAL A 46 2.72 -8.64 7.75
CA VAL A 46 2.21 -9.96 7.34
C VAL A 46 2.73 -10.96 8.37
N GLU A 47 1.93 -11.95 8.76
CA GLU A 47 2.34 -13.05 9.66
C GLU A 47 2.37 -14.39 8.91
#